data_AF-A0AAD7J8Z3-F1
#
_entry.id   AF-A0AAD7J8Z3-F1
#
_cell.length_a   1.000
_cell.length_b   1.000
_cell.length_c   1.000
_cell.angle_alpha   90.00
_cell.angle_beta   90.00
_cell.angle_gamma   90.00
#
_symmetry.space_group_name_H-M   'P 1'
#
loop_
_entity.id
_entity.type
_entity.pdbx_description
1 polymer ?
#
loop_
_entity_poly.entity_id
_entity_poly.type
_entity_poly.pdbx_seq_one_letter_code
_entity_poly.pdbx_strand_id
1 'polypeptide(L)'
;MSTRIDTDWCWPHFEKGPDKYKNDKSHYESRCKACMAHRVEELKGLDKQDIEEGNRKYVRDEEALNQQAFQDIVTISGKKETMLSHLSRCQFVHPSVQAIATGASKKENGNRVVRMSQNQHLARQAVQAVVQPLPSLPQLPGGLADPRMTLNIPHAAHVPAGPAPS
;
A
#
# COMPACT_ATOMS: atom_id res chain seq x y z
N MET A 1 -11.80 -28.93 -26.88
CA MET A 1 -12.50 -27.63 -26.77
C MET A 1 -11.79 -26.81 -25.70
N SER A 2 -10.89 -25.90 -26.10
CA SER A 2 -10.23 -25.00 -25.15
C SER A 2 -11.25 -23.97 -24.70
N THR A 3 -11.85 -24.18 -23.53
CA THR A 3 -12.54 -23.11 -22.81
C THR A 3 -11.47 -22.05 -22.54
N ARG A 4 -11.48 -20.97 -23.33
CA ARG A 4 -10.80 -19.73 -22.95
C ARG A 4 -11.43 -19.37 -21.61
N ILE A 5 -10.74 -19.70 -20.52
CA ILE A 5 -11.10 -19.19 -19.21
C ILE A 5 -10.94 -17.69 -19.38
N ASP A 6 -12.06 -16.98 -19.46
CA ASP A 6 -12.10 -15.54 -19.59
C ASP A 6 -11.16 -14.97 -18.53
N THR A 7 -10.04 -14.47 -19.02
CA THR A 7 -8.92 -13.98 -18.22
C THR A 7 -9.26 -12.70 -17.45
N ASP A 8 -10.48 -12.22 -17.62
CA ASP A 8 -11.09 -11.07 -16.98
C ASP A 8 -11.67 -11.35 -15.59
N TRP A 9 -11.61 -12.58 -15.07
CA TRP A 9 -12.14 -12.89 -13.73
C TRP A 9 -11.50 -12.08 -12.60
N CYS A 10 -10.28 -11.57 -12.80
CA CYS A 10 -9.59 -10.76 -11.78
C CYS A 10 -10.11 -9.32 -11.71
N TRP A 11 -10.58 -8.73 -12.83
CA TRP A 11 -11.04 -7.34 -12.90
C TRP A 11 -12.16 -6.98 -11.93
N PRO A 12 -13.14 -7.84 -11.61
CA PRO A 12 -14.11 -7.60 -10.54
C PRO A 12 -13.49 -7.20 -9.19
N HIS A 13 -12.26 -7.64 -8.89
CA HIS A 13 -11.53 -7.32 -7.66
C HIS A 13 -10.65 -6.06 -7.75
N PHE A 14 -10.55 -5.47 -8.93
CA PHE A 14 -9.76 -4.26 -9.17
C PHE A 14 -10.63 -3.11 -9.67
N GLU A 15 -10.23 -1.90 -9.31
CA GLU A 15 -10.75 -0.68 -9.89
C GLU A 15 -9.76 -0.16 -10.92
N LYS A 16 -10.26 0.16 -12.12
CA LYS A 16 -9.45 0.70 -13.21
C LYS A 16 -9.27 2.19 -13.00
N GLY A 17 -8.02 2.64 -12.94
CA GLY A 17 -7.69 4.06 -12.86
C GLY A 17 -7.92 4.80 -14.18
N PRO A 18 -8.03 6.14 -14.15
CA PRO A 18 -8.21 6.97 -15.34
C PRO A 18 -6.96 6.96 -16.24
N ASP A 19 -5.77 6.85 -15.63
CA ASP A 19 -4.49 7.00 -16.31
C ASP A 19 -3.85 5.66 -16.72
N LYS A 20 -2.86 5.76 -17.61
CA LYS A 20 -1.95 4.66 -17.96
C LYS A 20 -0.93 4.45 -16.85
N TYR A 21 -0.49 3.21 -16.67
CA TYR A 21 0.42 2.87 -15.58
C TYR A 21 1.84 3.38 -15.86
N LYS A 22 2.20 4.53 -15.28
CA LYS A 22 3.55 5.12 -15.37
C LYS A 22 4.02 5.21 -16.84
N ASN A 23 5.09 4.49 -17.19
CA ASN A 23 5.66 4.43 -18.54
C ASN A 23 4.99 3.37 -19.45
N ASP A 24 4.13 2.52 -18.89
CA ASP A 24 3.42 1.48 -19.63
C ASP A 24 2.13 2.05 -20.24
N LYS A 25 2.21 2.42 -21.52
CA LYS A 25 1.06 2.98 -22.27
C LYS A 25 0.03 1.90 -22.65
N SER A 26 0.38 0.62 -22.56
CA SER A 26 -0.49 -0.48 -22.94
C SER A 26 -1.51 -0.79 -21.85
N HIS A 27 -1.15 -0.60 -20.58
CA HIS A 27 -1.97 -1.00 -19.45
C HIS A 27 -2.43 0.22 -18.63
N TYR A 28 -3.66 0.15 -18.12
CA TYR A 28 -4.17 1.15 -17.21
C TYR A 28 -3.64 0.93 -15.80
N GLU A 29 -3.67 1.97 -14.98
CA GLU A 29 -3.54 1.79 -13.55
C GLU A 29 -4.68 0.93 -13.02
N SER A 30 -4.37 0.14 -12.00
CA SER A 30 -5.36 -0.65 -11.28
C SER A 30 -5.09 -0.56 -9.78
N ARG A 31 -6.17 -0.57 -9.00
CA ARG A 31 -6.15 -0.54 -7.54
C ARG A 31 -6.98 -1.70 -7.02
N CYS A 32 -6.48 -2.40 -6.00
CA CYS A 32 -7.21 -3.51 -5.40
C CYS A 32 -8.36 -2.99 -4.54
N LYS A 33 -9.60 -3.44 -4.81
CA LYS A 33 -10.79 -2.99 -4.08
C LYS A 33 -10.74 -3.35 -2.60
N ALA A 34 -10.16 -4.51 -2.26
CA ALA A 34 -10.02 -4.94 -0.87
C ALA A 34 -9.03 -4.06 -0.09
N CYS A 35 -7.89 -3.68 -0.70
CA CYS A 35 -6.98 -2.71 -0.11
C CYS A 35 -7.67 -1.35 0.09
N MET A 36 -8.51 -0.94 -0.88
CA MET A 36 -9.28 0.31 -0.81
C MET A 36 -10.26 0.33 0.34
N ALA A 37 -11.08 -0.72 0.47
CA ALA A 37 -11.99 -0.87 1.59
C ALA A 37 -11.26 -0.84 2.94
N HIS A 38 -10.15 -1.56 3.07
CA HIS A 38 -9.36 -1.56 4.30
C HIS A 38 -8.80 -0.17 4.63
N ARG A 39 -8.25 0.56 3.65
CA ARG A 39 -7.72 1.91 3.90
C ARG A 39 -8.82 2.89 4.29
N VAL A 40 -10.02 2.78 3.69
CA VAL A 40 -11.18 3.59 4.09
C VAL A 40 -11.58 3.28 5.54
N GLU A 41 -11.62 2.00 5.94
CA GLU A 41 -11.93 1.61 7.30
C GLU A 41 -10.90 2.13 8.31
N GLU A 42 -9.62 2.06 7.97
CA GLU A 42 -8.53 2.61 8.78
C GLU A 42 -8.66 4.13 8.94
N LEU A 43 -8.94 4.87 7.85
CA LEU A 43 -9.18 6.31 7.92
C LEU A 43 -10.42 6.67 8.75
N LYS A 44 -11.49 5.86 8.70
CA LYS A 44 -12.67 6.01 9.57
C LYS A 44 -12.31 5.78 11.03
N GLY A 45 -11.45 4.81 11.33
CA GLY A 45 -10.94 4.55 12.68
C GLY A 45 -10.15 5.73 13.24
N LEU A 46 -9.23 6.28 12.43
CA LEU A 46 -8.43 7.45 12.79
C LEU A 46 -9.31 8.69 13.02
N ASP A 47 -10.32 8.93 12.17
CA ASP A 47 -11.25 10.05 12.37
C ASP A 47 -12.05 9.94 13.68
N LYS A 48 -12.46 8.73 14.06
CA LYS A 48 -13.15 8.51 15.33
C LYS A 48 -12.23 8.80 16.50
N GLN A 49 -11.01 8.28 16.46
CA GLN A 49 -10.01 8.53 17.50
C GLN A 49 -9.69 10.03 17.64
N ASP A 50 -9.51 10.75 16.53
CA ASP A 50 -9.25 12.19 16.53
C ASP A 50 -10.41 13.00 17.16
N ILE A 51 -11.65 12.53 17.02
CA ILE A 51 -12.83 13.17 17.63
C ILE A 51 -12.87 12.89 19.13
N GLU A 52 -12.56 11.67 19.56
CA GLU A 52 -12.49 11.30 20.97
C GLU A 52 -11.39 12.07 21.70
N GLU A 53 -10.26 12.33 21.06
CA GLU A 53 -9.17 13.15 21.58
C GLU A 53 -9.44 14.66 21.53
N GLY A 54 -10.51 15.08 20.84
CA GLY A 54 -10.85 16.50 20.67
C GLY A 54 -10.00 17.25 19.63
N ASN A 55 -9.18 16.53 18.84
CA ASN A 55 -8.39 17.08 17.74
C ASN A 55 -9.27 17.50 16.55
N ARG A 56 -10.43 16.85 16.39
CA ARG A 56 -11.36 17.08 15.28
C ARG A 56 -12.81 17.21 15.75
N LYS A 57 -13.58 18.05 15.07
CA LYS A 57 -15.01 18.28 15.38
C LYS A 57 -15.99 17.40 14.59
N TYR A 58 -15.60 16.92 13.41
CA TYR A 58 -16.49 16.21 12.49
C TYR A 58 -15.78 15.06 11.77
N VAL A 59 -16.53 14.00 11.47
CA VAL A 59 -16.06 12.88 10.62
C VAL A 59 -16.08 13.33 9.16
N ARG A 60 -15.05 12.97 8.37
CA ARG A 60 -15.04 13.24 6.93
C ARG A 60 -16.16 12.48 6.22
N ASP A 61 -16.73 13.07 5.17
CA ASP A 61 -17.67 12.39 4.29
C ASP A 61 -17.05 11.14 3.66
N GLU A 62 -17.88 10.14 3.37
CA GLU A 62 -17.42 8.88 2.79
C GLU A 62 -16.75 9.07 1.42
N GLU A 63 -17.19 10.05 0.63
CA GLU A 63 -16.55 10.38 -0.66
C GLU A 63 -15.12 10.90 -0.45
N ALA A 64 -14.91 11.80 0.50
CA ALA A 64 -13.59 12.33 0.82
C ALA A 64 -12.64 11.23 1.33
N LEU A 65 -13.16 10.30 2.14
CA LEU A 65 -12.40 9.14 2.61
C LEU A 65 -12.01 8.20 1.47
N ASN A 66 -12.92 7.93 0.53
CA ASN A 66 -12.62 7.13 -0.66
C ASN A 66 -11.59 7.81 -1.56
N GLN A 67 -11.71 9.11 -1.81
CA GLN A 67 -10.73 9.87 -2.60
C GLN A 67 -9.34 9.84 -1.95
N GLN A 68 -9.27 9.99 -0.62
CA GLN A 68 -8.02 9.89 0.10
C GLN A 68 -7.43 8.48 0.06
N ALA A 69 -8.24 7.45 0.27
CA ALA A 69 -7.81 6.06 0.13
C ALA A 69 -7.30 5.75 -1.29
N PHE A 70 -7.93 6.32 -2.31
CA PHE A 70 -7.54 6.18 -3.71
C PHE A 70 -6.15 6.78 -4.00
N GLN A 71 -5.79 7.86 -3.31
CA GLN A 71 -4.47 8.51 -3.41
C GLN A 71 -3.40 7.75 -2.61
N ASP A 72 -3.76 7.26 -1.42
CA ASP A 72 -2.82 6.58 -0.52
C ASP A 72 -2.43 5.17 -1.00
N ILE A 73 -3.30 4.50 -1.74
CA ILE A 73 -3.07 3.12 -2.16
C ILE A 73 -2.12 3.05 -3.35
N VAL A 74 -1.17 2.13 -3.23
CA VAL A 74 -0.22 1.81 -4.28
C VAL A 74 -0.96 1.34 -5.54
N THR A 75 -0.77 2.07 -6.63
CA THR A 75 -1.23 1.65 -7.95
C THR A 75 -0.37 0.51 -8.48
N ILE A 76 -1.01 -0.47 -9.11
CA ILE A 76 -0.34 -1.54 -9.82
C ILE A 76 -0.72 -1.51 -11.31
N SER A 77 0.13 -2.06 -12.16
CA SER A 77 -0.18 -2.21 -13.57
C SER A 77 -1.37 -3.13 -13.77
N GLY A 78 -2.33 -2.74 -14.61
CA GLY A 78 -3.47 -3.57 -15.04
C GLY A 78 -3.08 -4.76 -15.93
N LYS A 79 -1.81 -5.19 -15.88
CA LYS A 79 -1.36 -6.48 -16.42
C LYS A 79 -1.93 -7.61 -15.59
N LYS A 80 -2.50 -8.62 -16.25
CA LYS A 80 -3.06 -9.81 -15.63
C LYS A 80 -2.09 -10.48 -14.64
N GLU A 81 -0.84 -10.72 -15.05
CA GLU A 81 0.17 -11.35 -14.21
C GLU A 81 0.42 -10.56 -12.91
N THR A 82 0.49 -9.23 -13.02
CA THR A 82 0.67 -8.32 -11.88
C THR A 82 -0.54 -8.36 -10.94
N MET A 83 -1.76 -8.30 -11.51
CA MET A 83 -2.99 -8.38 -10.73
C MET A 83 -3.14 -9.73 -10.01
N LEU A 84 -2.86 -10.85 -10.69
CA LEU A 84 -2.90 -12.19 -10.08
C LEU A 84 -1.83 -12.35 -8.99
N SER A 85 -0.62 -11.85 -9.23
CA SER A 85 0.45 -11.83 -8.24
C SER A 85 0.03 -11.03 -6.99
N HIS A 86 -0.59 -9.87 -7.17
CA HIS A 86 -1.16 -9.09 -6.06
C HIS A 86 -2.26 -9.87 -5.32
N LEU A 87 -3.26 -10.42 -6.01
CA LEU A 87 -4.34 -11.18 -5.37
C LEU A 87 -3.83 -12.38 -4.57
N SER A 88 -2.77 -13.05 -5.04
CA SER A 88 -2.18 -14.20 -4.32
C SER A 88 -1.44 -13.81 -3.04
N ARG A 89 -1.07 -12.54 -2.87
CA ARG A 89 -0.28 -12.02 -1.73
C ARG A 89 -1.03 -11.01 -0.88
N CYS A 90 -2.17 -10.53 -1.33
CA CYS A 90 -2.92 -9.47 -0.66
C CYS A 90 -3.63 -10.03 0.57
N GLN A 91 -3.26 -9.53 1.75
CA GLN A 91 -3.84 -9.97 3.03
C GLN A 91 -5.32 -9.61 3.22
N PHE A 92 -5.81 -8.59 2.51
CA PHE A 92 -7.17 -8.09 2.66
C PHE A 92 -8.18 -8.78 1.73
N VAL A 93 -7.70 -9.53 0.73
CA VAL A 93 -8.54 -10.25 -0.21
C VAL A 93 -9.06 -11.54 0.42
N HIS A 94 -10.31 -11.91 0.13
CA HIS A 94 -10.92 -13.15 0.65
C HIS A 94 -10.08 -14.39 0.28
N PRO A 95 -9.85 -15.34 1.21
CA PRO A 95 -8.98 -16.49 1.00
C PRO A 95 -9.39 -17.36 -0.20
N SER A 96 -10.69 -17.47 -0.50
CA SER A 96 -11.16 -18.19 -1.70
C SER A 96 -10.63 -17.57 -3.00
N VAL A 97 -10.55 -16.23 -3.08
CA VAL A 97 -10.03 -15.52 -4.25
C VAL A 97 -8.51 -15.70 -4.33
N GLN A 98 -7.81 -15.67 -3.19
CA GLN A 98 -6.37 -15.94 -3.13
C GLN A 98 -6.03 -17.36 -3.61
N ALA A 99 -6.84 -18.35 -3.22
CA ALA A 99 -6.67 -19.74 -3.65
C ALA A 99 -6.81 -19.91 -5.17
N ILE A 100 -7.81 -19.24 -5.78
CA ILE A 100 -7.99 -19.22 -7.24
C ILE A 100 -6.79 -18.55 -7.93
N ALA A 101 -6.34 -17.40 -7.42
CA ALA A 101 -5.17 -16.69 -7.97
C ALA A 101 -3.89 -17.55 -7.90
N THR A 102 -3.67 -18.24 -6.77
CA THR A 102 -2.51 -19.11 -6.56
C THR A 102 -2.54 -20.34 -7.49
N GLY A 103 -3.73 -20.92 -7.67
CA GLY A 103 -3.94 -22.04 -8.60
C GLY A 103 -3.73 -21.65 -10.07
N ALA A 104 -4.14 -20.43 -10.45
CA ALA A 104 -3.97 -19.90 -11.79
C ALA A 104 -2.48 -19.67 -12.15
N SER A 105 -1.69 -19.14 -11.21
CA SER A 105 -0.26 -18.86 -11.41
C SER A 105 0.59 -20.11 -11.68
N LYS A 106 0.19 -21.28 -11.15
CA LYS A 106 0.95 -22.54 -11.33
C LYS A 106 0.83 -23.13 -12.74
N LYS A 107 -0.25 -22.87 -13.46
CA LYS A 107 -0.48 -23.46 -14.79
C LYS A 107 0.31 -22.77 -15.90
N GLU A 108 0.65 -21.48 -15.74
CA GLU A 108 1.33 -20.69 -16.77
C GLU A 108 2.87 -20.89 -16.74
N ASN A 109 3.45 -21.14 -15.56
CA ASN A 109 4.91 -21.21 -15.39
C ASN A 109 5.53 -22.58 -15.76
N GLY A 110 4.71 -23.62 -15.95
CA GLY A 110 5.17 -24.97 -16.28
C GLY A 110 5.78 -25.13 -17.68
N ASN A 111 5.61 -24.14 -18.56
CA ASN A 111 6.17 -24.17 -19.92
C ASN A 111 7.28 -23.14 -20.16
N ARG A 112 7.69 -22.38 -19.12
CA ARG A 112 8.89 -21.58 -19.22
C ARG A 112 10.08 -22.52 -19.00
N VAL A 113 10.42 -23.27 -20.05
CA VAL A 113 11.70 -23.97 -20.16
C VAL A 113 12.76 -22.95 -19.80
N VAL A 114 13.27 -23.08 -18.57
CA VAL A 114 14.40 -22.31 -18.11
C VAL A 114 15.54 -22.80 -19.00
N ARG A 115 15.74 -22.16 -20.15
CA ARG A 115 17.03 -22.13 -20.83
C ARG A 115 17.96 -21.41 -19.85
N MET A 116 18.44 -22.15 -18.86
CA MET A 116 19.59 -21.79 -18.06
C MET A 116 20.72 -21.61 -19.06
N SER A 117 20.97 -20.36 -19.45
CA SER A 117 22.16 -20.00 -20.21
C SER A 117 23.37 -20.55 -19.45
N GLN A 118 24.08 -21.47 -20.10
CA GLN A 118 25.24 -22.21 -19.63
C GLN A 118 26.47 -21.33 -19.29
N ASN A 119 26.29 -20.00 -19.21
CA ASN A 119 27.35 -19.00 -19.01
C ASN A 119 27.56 -18.55 -17.55
N GLN A 120 26.84 -19.09 -16.56
CA GLN A 120 27.01 -18.68 -15.15
C GLN A 120 28.16 -19.39 -14.41
N HIS A 121 28.87 -20.34 -15.01
CA HIS A 121 29.94 -21.06 -14.30
C HIS A 121 31.26 -20.29 -14.17
N LEU A 122 31.48 -19.20 -14.92
CA LEU A 122 32.74 -18.43 -14.88
C LEU A 122 32.73 -17.24 -13.91
N ALA A 123 31.57 -16.81 -13.38
CA ALA A 123 31.48 -15.64 -12.49
C ALA A 123 31.52 -15.97 -10.99
N ARG A 124 31.69 -17.25 -10.61
CA ARG A 124 31.62 -17.72 -9.21
C ARG A 124 32.97 -17.87 -8.49
N GLN A 125 34.08 -17.37 -9.06
CA GLN A 125 35.41 -17.42 -8.42
C GLN A 125 35.94 -16.09 -7.87
N ALA A 126 35.22 -14.96 -8.00
CA ALA A 126 35.78 -13.64 -7.68
C ALA A 126 35.25 -12.96 -6.39
N VAL A 127 34.43 -13.62 -5.57
CA VAL A 127 33.83 -12.97 -4.38
C VAL A 127 34.00 -13.81 -3.10
N GLN A 128 35.26 -14.09 -2.76
CA GLN A 128 35.69 -14.49 -1.42
C GLN A 128 36.73 -13.49 -0.92
N ALA A 129 36.28 -12.29 -0.60
CA ALA A 129 37.05 -11.37 0.23
C ALA A 129 36.09 -10.36 0.85
N VAL A 130 36.31 -10.06 2.14
CA VAL A 130 35.67 -8.96 2.90
C VAL A 130 34.29 -9.25 3.50
N VAL A 131 34.18 -10.31 4.31
CA VAL A 131 33.31 -10.27 5.50
C VAL A 131 34.16 -9.69 6.63
N GLN A 132 34.09 -8.37 6.83
CA GLN A 132 34.59 -7.79 8.08
C GLN A 132 33.49 -7.84 9.14
N PRO A 133 33.80 -8.25 10.38
CA PRO A 133 32.85 -8.23 11.48
C PRO A 133 32.45 -6.78 11.79
N LEU A 134 31.15 -6.56 11.90
CA LEU A 134 30.55 -5.27 12.27
C LEU A 134 31.01 -4.89 13.69
N PRO A 135 31.61 -3.71 13.92
CA PRO A 135 31.97 -3.26 15.26
C PRO A 135 30.72 -3.06 16.11
N SER A 136 30.74 -3.62 17.32
CA SER A 136 29.69 -3.51 18.33
C SER A 136 29.31 -2.05 18.57
N LEU A 137 28.04 -1.72 18.34
CA LEU A 137 27.48 -0.41 18.66
C LEU A 137 27.64 -0.13 20.18
N PRO A 138 28.15 1.05 20.58
CA PRO A 138 28.19 1.44 21.98
C PRO A 138 26.77 1.56 22.52
N GLN A 139 26.52 0.89 23.65
CA GLN A 139 25.27 0.99 24.41
C GLN A 139 25.08 2.45 24.84
N LEU A 140 24.00 3.07 24.38
CA LEU A 140 23.57 4.37 24.88
C LEU A 140 23.10 4.20 26.33
N PRO A 141 23.63 4.98 27.29
CA PRO A 141 23.16 4.96 28.66
C PRO A 141 21.71 5.44 28.72
N GLY A 142 20.86 4.65 29.37
CA GLY A 142 19.47 4.96 29.65
C GLY A 142 19.34 6.25 30.45
N GLY A 143 18.93 7.32 29.78
CA GLY A 143 18.46 8.54 30.40
C GLY A 143 17.00 8.39 30.76
N LEU A 144 16.73 7.99 32.00
CA LEU A 144 15.49 8.35 32.70
C LEU A 144 15.43 9.89 32.76
N ALA A 145 14.64 10.51 31.90
CA ALA A 145 14.22 11.89 32.05
C ALA A 145 12.71 11.90 32.31
N ASP A 146 12.41 12.33 33.53
CA ASP A 146 11.14 12.47 34.19
C ASP A 146 10.10 13.32 33.40
N PRO A 147 8.80 13.03 33.49
CA PRO A 147 7.74 13.74 32.78
C PRO A 147 7.30 14.99 33.55
N ARG A 148 7.81 16.17 33.17
CA ARG A 148 7.22 17.43 33.64
C ARG A 148 7.48 18.62 32.72
N MET A 149 6.75 18.67 31.61
CA MET A 149 6.60 19.90 30.81
C MET A 149 5.19 20.44 31.00
N THR A 150 5.13 21.46 31.84
CA THR A 150 4.00 22.31 32.16
C THR A 150 3.43 22.94 30.88
N LEU A 151 2.15 22.72 30.60
CA LEU A 151 1.40 23.43 29.56
C LEU A 151 1.29 24.92 29.94
N ASN A 152 2.12 25.76 29.33
CA ASN A 152 1.91 27.20 29.30
C ASN A 152 1.15 27.54 28.01
N ILE A 153 -0.19 27.59 28.11
CA ILE A 153 -1.07 27.99 27.01
C ILE A 153 -1.28 29.50 27.12
N PRO A 154 -0.72 30.33 26.21
CA PRO A 154 -1.00 31.75 26.20
C PRO A 154 -2.45 32.01 25.77
N HIS A 155 -3.15 32.78 26.59
CA HIS A 155 -4.49 33.32 26.37
C HIS A 155 -4.44 34.30 25.20
N ALA A 156 -4.81 33.87 24.00
CA ALA A 156 -4.83 34.73 22.82
C ALA A 156 -6.15 35.52 22.76
N ALA A 157 -5.95 36.84 22.70
CA ALA A 157 -6.88 37.93 22.70
C ALA A 157 -8.17 37.77 21.87
N HIS A 158 -9.24 38.28 22.48
CA HIS A 158 -10.52 38.67 21.89
C HIS A 158 -10.36 39.55 20.64
N VAL A 159 -10.89 39.11 19.50
CA VAL A 159 -11.00 39.90 18.27
C VAL A 159 -12.38 40.59 18.26
N PRO A 160 -12.46 41.92 18.14
CA PRO A 160 -13.75 42.63 18.05
C PRO A 160 -14.41 42.44 16.68
N ALA A 161 -15.74 42.32 16.72
CA ALA A 161 -16.62 42.18 15.57
C ALA A 161 -16.58 43.45 14.67
N GLY A 162 -16.31 43.25 13.38
CA GLY A 162 -16.47 44.30 12.36
C GLY A 162 -17.94 44.46 11.94
N PRO A 163 -18.37 45.67 11.54
CA PRO A 163 -19.76 45.95 11.18
C PRO A 163 -20.15 45.40 9.80
N ALA A 164 -21.43 45.05 9.68
CA ALA A 164 -22.07 44.51 8.48
C ALA A 164 -22.17 45.55 7.34
N PRO A 165 -22.06 45.13 6.06
CA PRO A 165 -22.32 46.00 4.92
C PRO A 165 -23.82 46.16 4.64
N SER A 166 -24.19 47.39 4.24
CA SER A 166 -25.53 47.83 3.85
C SER A 166 -26.00 47.30 2.49
#